data_AF-A0A7X4DWL5-F1
#
_entry.id   AF-A0A7X4DWL5-F1
#
_cell.length_a   1.000
_cell.length_b   1.000
_cell.length_c   1.000
_cell.angle_alpha   90.00
_cell.angle_beta   90.00
_cell.angle_gamma   90.00
#
_symmetry.space_group_name_H-M   'P 1'
#
loop_
_entity.id
_entity.type
_entity.pdbx_description
1 polymer ?
#
loop_
_entity_poly.entity_id
_entity_poly.type
_entity_poly.pdbx_seq_one_letter_code
_entity_poly.pdbx_strand_id
1 'polypeptide(L)'
;GWAEIYELMGVGSAFYAPSAGTIAMVTAILLDQRRLMPCSTLHQGEYGIEGVFSGTVVQLGEGGIQRTFELELSDEERERVVAAAEATKGLVAQLD
;
A
#
# COMPACT_ATOMS: atom_id res chain seq x y z
N GLY A 1 4.63 15.84 3.26
CA GLY A 1 3.49 14.91 3.09
C GLY A 1 2.51 15.44 2.05
N TRP A 2 1.56 14.64 1.56
CA TRP A 2 0.57 15.08 0.54
C TRP A 2 -0.24 16.32 0.97
N ALA A 3 -0.50 16.46 2.28
CA ALA A 3 -1.11 17.65 2.88
C ALA A 3 -0.30 18.93 2.66
N GLU A 4 1.04 18.90 2.74
CA GLU A 4 1.89 20.07 2.45
C GLU A 4 1.83 20.47 0.97
N ILE A 5 1.77 19.49 0.05
CA ILE A 5 1.69 19.75 -1.40
C ILE A 5 0.30 20.32 -1.78
N TYR A 6 -0.75 19.89 -1.08
CA TYR A 6 -2.10 20.40 -1.25
C TYR A 6 -2.22 21.86 -0.79
N GLU A 7 -1.58 22.20 0.33
CA GLU A 7 -1.57 23.55 0.91
C GLU A 7 -0.74 24.54 0.07
N LEU A 8 0.33 24.08 -0.58
CA LEU A 8 1.21 24.91 -1.41
C LEU A 8 0.68 25.20 -2.82
N MET A 9 -0.08 24.29 -3.45
CA MET A 9 -0.36 24.39 -4.89
C MET A 9 -1.83 24.56 -5.28
N GLY A 10 -2.76 24.48 -4.33
CA GLY A 10 -4.19 24.48 -4.68
C GLY A 10 -4.54 23.32 -5.61
N VAL A 11 -5.82 23.21 -5.96
CA VAL A 11 -6.42 22.06 -6.64
C VAL A 11 -5.63 21.65 -7.91
N GLY A 12 -4.94 20.50 -7.87
CA GLY A 12 -4.51 19.80 -9.10
C GLY A 12 -3.04 19.39 -9.26
N SER A 13 -2.21 19.43 -8.22
CA SER A 13 -0.78 19.06 -8.32
C SER A 13 -0.47 17.58 -8.11
N ALA A 14 -1.31 16.88 -7.34
CA ALA A 14 -1.07 15.50 -6.95
C ALA A 14 -1.41 14.49 -8.05
N PHE A 15 -1.50 14.86 -9.32
CA PHE A 15 -1.74 13.89 -10.41
C PHE A 15 -0.45 13.23 -10.89
N TYR A 16 0.68 13.95 -10.89
CA TYR A 16 1.94 13.42 -11.43
C TYR A 16 2.50 12.26 -10.60
N ALA A 17 2.55 12.42 -9.27
CA ALA A 17 3.13 11.40 -8.39
C ALA A 17 2.31 10.08 -8.40
N PRO A 18 0.97 10.09 -8.27
CA PRO A 18 0.16 8.88 -8.41
C PRO A 18 0.21 8.30 -9.82
N SER A 19 0.22 9.13 -10.87
CA SER A 19 0.36 8.64 -12.25
C SER A 19 1.68 7.90 -12.45
N ALA A 20 2.79 8.45 -11.94
CA ALA A 20 4.09 7.80 -11.97
C ALA A 20 4.09 6.50 -11.16
N GLY A 21 3.42 6.46 -10.01
CA GLY A 21 3.22 5.26 -9.21
C GLY A 21 2.48 4.16 -9.99
N THR A 22 1.35 4.50 -10.62
CA THR A 22 0.58 3.57 -11.46
C THR A 22 1.41 3.07 -12.63
N ILE A 23 2.13 3.95 -13.34
CA ILE A 23 3.01 3.56 -14.44
C ILE A 23 4.09 2.60 -13.94
N ALA A 24 4.69 2.84 -12.77
CA ALA A 24 5.69 1.95 -12.20
C ALA A 24 5.12 0.55 -11.89
N MET A 25 3.90 0.48 -11.34
CA MET A 25 3.21 -0.79 -11.08
C MET A 25 2.91 -1.54 -12.38
N VAL A 26 2.31 -0.86 -13.36
CA VAL A 26 1.97 -1.45 -14.66
C VAL A 26 3.21 -1.95 -15.39
N THR A 27 4.29 -1.16 -15.37
CA THR A 27 5.57 -1.52 -16.00
C THR A 27 6.18 -2.76 -15.33
N ALA A 28 6.13 -2.84 -13.99
CA ALA A 28 6.64 -3.99 -13.26
C ALA A 28 5.89 -5.29 -13.62
N ILE A 29 4.57 -5.20 -13.82
CA ILE A 29 3.74 -6.34 -14.23
C ILE A 29 4.01 -6.73 -15.68
N LEU A 30 3.92 -5.77 -16.61
CA LEU A 30 4.01 -6.05 -18.05
C LEU A 30 5.39 -6.57 -18.48
N LEU A 31 6.45 -6.18 -17.78
CA LEU A 31 7.82 -6.54 -18.12
C LEU A 31 8.42 -7.59 -17.16
N ASP A 32 7.60 -8.26 -16.34
CA ASP A 32 8.02 -9.18 -15.27
C ASP A 32 9.27 -8.69 -14.51
N GLN A 33 9.27 -7.44 -14.05
CA GLN A 33 10.46 -6.86 -13.39
C GLN A 33 10.75 -7.50 -12.03
N ARG A 34 9.77 -8.22 -11.46
CA ARG A 34 9.82 -8.80 -10.11
C ARG A 34 10.26 -7.77 -9.07
N ARG A 35 9.74 -6.56 -9.25
CA ARG A 35 10.17 -5.35 -8.55
C ARG A 35 9.61 -5.35 -7.13
N LEU A 36 10.46 -5.06 -6.15
CA LEU A 36 10.03 -4.76 -4.79
C LEU A 36 9.49 -3.33 -4.72
N MET A 37 8.27 -3.16 -4.23
CA MET A 37 7.67 -1.84 -4.03
C MET A 37 6.61 -1.84 -2.93
N PRO A 38 6.37 -0.71 -2.26
CA PRO A 38 5.25 -0.57 -1.34
C PRO A 38 3.94 -0.58 -2.13
N CYS A 39 2.98 -1.42 -1.72
CA CYS A 39 1.65 -1.51 -2.31
C CYS A 39 0.62 -1.88 -1.24
N SER A 40 -0.62 -1.43 -1.40
CA SER A 40 -1.72 -1.98 -0.61
C SER A 40 -2.05 -3.39 -1.12
N THR A 41 -2.12 -4.35 -0.21
CA THR A 41 -2.47 -5.75 -0.52
C THR A 41 -3.39 -6.30 0.57
N LEU A 42 -4.15 -7.35 0.23
CA LEU A 42 -4.94 -8.09 1.19
C LEU A 42 -4.01 -8.85 2.14
N HIS A 43 -4.12 -8.58 3.43
CA HIS A 43 -3.40 -9.33 4.45
C HIS A 43 -4.08 -10.69 4.70
N GLN A 44 -3.27 -11.74 4.76
CA GLN A 44 -3.68 -13.13 4.97
C GLN A 44 -3.01 -13.74 6.22
N GLY A 45 -2.61 -12.88 7.16
CA GLY A 45 -1.95 -13.27 8.42
C GLY A 45 -0.72 -12.42 8.76
N GLU A 46 -0.18 -11.64 7.81
CA GLU A 46 1.02 -10.82 8.05
C GLU A 46 0.78 -9.80 9.16
N TYR A 47 1.75 -9.65 10.07
CA TYR A 47 1.68 -8.83 11.28
C TYR A 47 0.59 -9.25 12.27
N GLY A 48 -0.07 -10.39 12.05
CA GLY A 48 -1.28 -10.82 12.77
C GLY A 48 -2.56 -10.17 12.24
N ILE A 49 -2.53 -9.62 11.01
CA ILE A 49 -3.64 -8.93 10.36
C ILE A 49 -4.22 -9.86 9.28
N GLU A 50 -5.54 -9.98 9.21
CA GLU A 50 -6.22 -10.82 8.22
C GLU A 50 -7.48 -10.12 7.68
N GLY A 51 -7.76 -10.31 6.39
CA GLY A 51 -9.02 -9.94 5.76
C GLY A 51 -9.18 -8.45 5.46
N VAL A 52 -8.10 -7.66 5.47
CA VAL A 52 -8.13 -6.23 5.17
C VAL A 52 -6.97 -5.82 4.27
N PHE A 53 -7.20 -4.83 3.41
CA PHE A 53 -6.16 -4.24 2.58
C PHE A 53 -5.38 -3.19 3.38
N SER A 54 -4.06 -3.36 3.46
CA SER A 54 -3.18 -2.31 3.98
C SER A 54 -1.82 -2.33 3.29
N GLY A 55 -1.03 -1.28 3.51
CA GLY A 55 0.26 -1.11 2.84
C GLY A 55 1.32 -2.06 3.37
N THR A 56 1.95 -2.83 2.49
CA THR A 56 3.15 -3.61 2.79
C THR A 56 4.11 -3.60 1.60
N VAL A 57 5.27 -4.22 1.74
CA VAL A 57 6.21 -4.43 0.62
C VAL A 57 5.81 -5.67 -0.15
N VAL A 58 5.67 -5.54 -1.47
CA VAL A 58 5.32 -6.64 -2.38
C VAL A 58 6.37 -6.80 -3.47
N GLN A 59 6.53 -8.03 -3.95
CA GLN A 59 7.17 -8.31 -5.23
C GLN A 59 6.10 -8.32 -6.31
N LEU A 60 6.22 -7.40 -7.26
CA LEU A 60 5.31 -7.24 -8.37
C LEU A 60 5.97 -7.69 -9.67
N GLY A 61 5.33 -8.59 -10.40
CA GLY A 61 5.82 -9.15 -11.66
C GLY A 61 4.68 -9.67 -12.53
N GLU A 62 4.97 -10.59 -13.43
CA GLU A 62 3.95 -11.24 -14.25
C GLU A 62 2.88 -11.88 -13.35
N GLY A 63 1.61 -11.65 -13.68
CA GLY A 63 0.47 -12.13 -12.88
C GLY A 63 0.12 -11.25 -11.67
N GLY A 64 0.83 -10.15 -11.44
CA GLY A 64 0.56 -9.21 -10.34
C GLY A 64 1.47 -9.45 -9.13
N ILE A 65 0.89 -9.49 -7.93
CA ILE A 65 1.64 -9.71 -6.69
C ILE A 65 2.11 -11.16 -6.64
N GLN A 66 3.42 -11.37 -6.72
CA GLN A 66 4.04 -12.70 -6.66
C GLN A 66 4.38 -13.09 -5.22
N ARG A 67 4.68 -12.10 -4.37
CA ARG A 67 5.04 -12.31 -2.96
C ARG A 67 4.76 -11.06 -2.13
N THR A 68 4.32 -11.26 -0.89
CA THR A 68 4.29 -10.23 0.16
C THR A 68 5.46 -10.44 1.12
N PHE A 69 5.99 -9.34 1.67
CA PHE A 69 7.07 -9.38 2.65
C PHE A 69 6.56 -8.83 3.97
N GLU A 70 6.70 -9.64 5.01
CA GLU A 70 6.53 -9.21 6.38
C GLU A 70 7.89 -8.68 6.87
N LEU A 71 7.91 -7.41 7.27
CA LEU A 71 9.11 -6.76 7.79
C LEU A 71 9.23 -7.03 9.29
N GLU A 72 10.45 -7.11 9.78
CA GLU A 72 10.69 -7.06 11.23
C GLU A 72 10.39 -5.64 11.71
N LEU A 73 9.33 -5.49 12.49
CA LEU A 73 8.89 -4.22 13.06
C LEU A 73 9.23 -4.19 14.55
N SER A 74 9.56 -3.00 15.05
CA SER A 74 9.53 -2.75 16.50
C SER A 74 8.10 -2.86 17.06
N ASP A 75 7.98 -3.03 18.38
CA ASP A 75 6.67 -3.12 19.03
C ASP A 75 5.78 -1.89 18.74
N GLU A 76 6.38 -0.70 18.74
CA GLU A 76 5.68 0.56 18.44
C GLU A 76 5.22 0.64 16.97
N GLU A 77 6.05 0.22 16.01
CA GLU A 77 5.68 0.19 14.60
C GLU A 77 4.58 -0.84 14.34
N ARG A 78 4.67 -2.00 15.00
CA ARG A 78 3.67 -3.05 14.92
C ARG A 78 2.31 -2.55 15.42
N GLU A 79 2.27 -1.87 16.56
CA GLU A 79 1.03 -1.27 17.08
C GLU A 79 0.41 -0.29 16.07
N ARG A 80 1.22 0.56 15.41
CA ARG A 80 0.75 1.50 14.40
C ARG A 80 0.20 0.82 13.15
N VAL A 81 0.86 -0.24 12.67
CA VAL A 81 0.41 -1.00 11.49
C VAL A 81 -0.92 -1.70 11.78
N VAL A 82 -1.04 -2.34 12.95
CA VAL A 82 -2.30 -2.97 13.39
C VAL A 82 -3.42 -1.94 13.53
N ALA A 83 -3.14 -0.79 14.15
CA ALA A 83 -4.13 0.29 14.29
C ALA A 83 -4.62 0.81 12.92
N ALA A 84 -3.73 0.94 11.93
CA ALA A 84 -4.10 1.37 10.58
C ALA A 84 -5.00 0.35 9.85
N ALA A 85 -4.72 -0.94 10.02
CA ALA A 85 -5.53 -2.02 9.47
C ALA A 85 -6.93 -2.06 10.10
N GLU A 86 -7.04 -1.91 11.43
CA GLU A 86 -8.32 -1.85 12.14
C GLU A 86 -9.15 -0.62 11.74
N ALA A 87 -8.50 0.54 11.56
CA ALA A 87 -9.19 1.73 11.04
C ALA A 87 -9.77 1.47 9.65
N THR A 88 -9.05 0.76 8.79
CA THR A 88 -9.53 0.40 7.44
C THR A 88 -10.72 -0.57 7.51
N LYS A 89 -10.70 -1.57 8.40
CA LYS A 89 -11.86 -2.46 8.62
C LYS A 89 -13.09 -1.68 9.08
N GLY A 90 -12.92 -0.73 9.99
CA GLY A 90 -14.01 0.12 10.47
C GLY A 90 -14.64 0.99 9.37
N LEU A 91 -13.86 1.43 8.39
CA LEU A 91 -14.37 2.15 7.21
C LEU A 91 -15.11 1.22 6.25
N VAL A 92 -14.59 0.02 6.01
CA VAL A 92 -15.23 -0.98 5.14
C VAL A 92 -16.60 -1.39 5.70
N ALA A 93 -16.72 -1.57 7.02
CA ALA A 93 -17.98 -1.92 7.68
C ALA A 93 -19.08 -0.84 7.57
N GLN A 94 -18.75 0.39 7.15
CA GLN A 94 -19.74 1.46 6.91
C GLN A 94 -20.28 1.47 5.47
N LEU A 95 -19.70 0.65 4.57
CA LEU A 95 -20.11 0.57 3.17
C LEU A 95 -21.21 -0.49 2.94
N ASP A 96 -21.50 -1.31 3.94
CA ASP A 96 -22.59 -2.30 3.97
C ASP A 96 -23.90 -1.69 4.53
#